data_AF-A0A3C0HT44-F1
#
_entry.id   AF-A0A3C0HT44-F1
#
_cell.length_a   1.000
_cell.length_b   1.000
_cell.length_c   1.000
_cell.angle_alpha   90.00
_cell.angle_beta   90.00
_cell.angle_gamma   90.00
#
_symmetry.space_group_name_H-M   'P 1'
#
loop_
_entity.id
_entity.type
_entity.pdbx_description
1 polymer ?
#
loop_
_entity_poly.entity_id
_entity_poly.type
_entity_poly.pdbx_seq_one_letter_code
_entity_poly.pdbx_strand_id
1 'polypeptide(L)'
;RLKEAALVDRIYTTNVRGVIRRANETGGTMESSELRGWIDHRAMMLWVSIKCLILMVVGVTIALSLDGLSDDATLPLSILVGAIGFFLWFCSFGAVMDIASMRSDMNDSLRRTAFGSQFAKAPFPAYLALTTIVMLGTPVMLIWMLNT
;
A
#
# COMPACT_ATOMS: atom_id res chain seq x y z
N ARG A 1 14.60 3.37 -22.95
CA ARG A 1 14.86 3.73 -21.53
C ARG A 1 14.33 5.12 -21.15
N LEU A 2 14.78 6.25 -21.71
CA LEU A 2 14.16 7.58 -21.41
C LEU A 2 12.71 7.76 -21.91
N LYS A 3 12.32 7.08 -23.00
CA LYS A 3 10.96 7.16 -23.58
C LYS A 3 9.89 6.39 -22.78
N GLU A 4 10.27 5.36 -22.03
CA GLU A 4 9.33 4.55 -21.23
C GLU A 4 8.97 5.24 -19.93
N ALA A 5 9.93 5.89 -19.27
CA ALA A 5 9.67 6.69 -18.07
C ALA A 5 8.71 7.86 -18.37
N ALA A 6 8.87 8.53 -19.51
CA ALA A 6 7.96 9.59 -19.95
C ALA A 6 6.56 9.07 -20.31
N LEU A 7 6.44 7.81 -20.77
CA LEU A 7 5.16 7.19 -21.09
C LEU A 7 4.39 6.80 -19.82
N VAL A 8 5.10 6.23 -18.83
CA VAL A 8 4.55 5.88 -17.51
C VAL A 8 4.11 7.14 -16.77
N ASP A 9 4.92 8.20 -16.81
CA ASP A 9 4.59 9.49 -16.20
C ASP A 9 3.38 10.16 -16.88
N ARG A 10 3.27 10.08 -18.22
CA ARG A 10 2.08 10.54 -18.97
C ARG A 10 0.83 9.73 -18.62
N ILE A 11 0.93 8.42 -18.49
CA ILE A 11 -0.21 7.55 -18.14
C ILE A 11 -0.68 7.86 -16.71
N TYR A 12 0.25 8.10 -15.78
CA TYR A 12 -0.08 8.49 -14.41
C TYR A 12 -0.71 9.88 -14.35
N THR A 13 -0.09 10.91 -14.94
CA THR A 13 -0.62 12.28 -14.89
C THR A 13 -1.93 12.47 -15.65
N THR A 14 -2.14 11.75 -16.76
CA THR A 14 -3.38 11.84 -17.53
C THR A 14 -4.55 11.14 -16.82
N ASN A 15 -4.31 9.98 -16.20
CA ASN A 15 -5.33 9.29 -15.40
C ASN A 15 -5.66 10.08 -14.12
N VAL A 16 -4.66 10.61 -13.42
CA VAL A 16 -4.88 11.38 -12.19
C VAL A 16 -5.64 12.68 -12.48
N ARG A 17 -5.31 13.40 -13.56
CA ARG A 17 -6.10 14.59 -13.97
C ARG A 17 -7.51 14.23 -14.43
N GLY A 18 -7.71 13.09 -15.09
CA GLY A 18 -9.04 12.61 -15.47
C GLY A 18 -9.92 12.27 -14.26
N VAL A 19 -9.34 11.60 -13.26
CA VAL A 19 -10.03 11.25 -12.01
C VAL A 19 -10.34 12.50 -11.17
N ILE A 20 -9.40 13.44 -11.04
CA ILE A 20 -9.62 14.69 -10.30
C ILE A 20 -10.66 15.58 -11.02
N ARG A 21 -10.64 15.63 -12.35
CA ARG A 21 -11.63 16.41 -13.12
C ARG A 21 -13.04 15.81 -13.02
N ARG A 22 -13.17 14.48 -13.08
CA ARG A 22 -14.48 13.81 -12.91
C ARG A 22 -15.00 13.88 -11.48
N ALA A 23 -14.12 13.81 -10.48
CA ALA A 23 -14.49 14.00 -9.07
C ALA A 23 -15.00 15.44 -8.79
N ASN A 24 -14.52 16.44 -9.54
CA ASN A 24 -15.03 17.81 -9.47
C ASN A 24 -16.31 18.03 -10.30
N GLU A 25 -16.57 17.22 -11.33
CA GLU A 25 -17.80 17.28 -12.15
C GLU A 25 -18.98 16.53 -11.48
N THR A 26 -18.70 15.52 -10.66
CA THR A 26 -19.69 14.79 -9.84
C THR A 26 -19.69 15.29 -8.40
N GLY A 27 -20.36 16.43 -8.18
CA GLY A 27 -20.77 16.81 -6.84
C GLY A 27 -21.67 15.73 -6.24
N GLY A 28 -21.08 14.81 -5.47
CA GLY A 28 -21.77 13.77 -4.72
C GLY A 28 -22.18 12.55 -5.55
N THR A 29 -21.30 11.54 -5.57
CA THR A 29 -21.55 10.08 -5.65
C THR A 29 -20.81 9.34 -6.77
N MET A 30 -20.04 8.32 -6.39
CA MET A 30 -19.31 7.43 -7.31
C MET A 30 -20.18 6.27 -7.83
N GLU A 31 -20.06 5.98 -9.14
CA GLU A 31 -20.68 4.84 -9.82
C GLU A 31 -20.03 3.48 -9.46
N SER A 32 -20.74 2.37 -9.64
CA SER A 32 -20.32 1.03 -9.15
C SER A 32 -19.10 0.44 -9.84
N SER A 33 -18.92 0.74 -11.13
CA SER A 33 -17.77 0.32 -11.94
C SER A 33 -16.52 1.12 -11.58
N GLU A 34 -16.66 2.43 -11.35
CA GLU A 34 -15.57 3.32 -10.94
C GLU A 34 -15.08 3.00 -9.51
N LEU A 35 -16.01 2.72 -8.59
CA LEU A 35 -15.67 2.30 -7.23
C LEU A 35 -14.89 0.98 -7.22
N ARG A 36 -15.31 -0.01 -8.01
CA ARG A 36 -14.61 -1.30 -8.11
C ARG A 36 -13.21 -1.15 -8.72
N GLY A 37 -13.06 -0.41 -9.82
CA GLY A 37 -11.77 -0.22 -10.47
C GLY A 37 -10.77 0.52 -9.59
N TRP A 38 -11.25 1.47 -8.79
CA TRP A 38 -10.39 2.22 -7.88
C TRP A 38 -9.99 1.38 -6.66
N ILE A 39 -10.92 0.63 -6.06
CA ILE A 39 -10.60 -0.29 -4.95
C ILE A 39 -9.60 -1.34 -5.42
N ASP A 40 -9.77 -1.89 -6.63
CA ASP A 40 -8.83 -2.84 -7.23
C ASP A 40 -7.44 -2.21 -7.42
N HIS A 41 -7.38 -0.96 -7.88
CA HIS A 41 -6.12 -0.23 -8.01
C HIS A 41 -5.40 -0.02 -6.66
N ARG A 42 -6.13 0.35 -5.59
CA ARG A 42 -5.55 0.50 -4.25
C ARG A 42 -5.17 -0.85 -3.62
N ALA A 43 -5.96 -1.89 -3.85
CA ALA A 43 -5.63 -3.26 -3.45
C ALA A 43 -4.37 -3.76 -4.16
N MET A 44 -4.18 -3.42 -5.43
CA MET A 44 -2.98 -3.75 -6.18
C MET A 44 -1.73 -3.06 -5.62
N MET A 45 -1.83 -1.79 -5.20
CA MET A 45 -0.75 -1.10 -4.48
C MET A 45 -0.37 -1.82 -3.18
N LEU A 46 -1.37 -2.23 -2.38
CA LEU A 46 -1.15 -2.96 -1.13
C LEU A 46 -0.51 -4.33 -1.39
N TRP A 47 -0.93 -5.02 -2.45
CA TRP A 47 -0.35 -6.29 -2.89
C TRP A 47 1.12 -6.15 -3.29
N VAL A 48 1.47 -5.07 -3.99
CA VAL A 48 2.87 -4.76 -4.32
C VAL A 48 3.67 -4.50 -3.05
N SER A 49 3.14 -3.74 -2.08
CA SER A 49 3.82 -3.49 -0.81
C SER A 49 4.13 -4.77 -0.02
N ILE A 50 3.18 -5.71 0.04
CA ILE A 50 3.37 -7.01 0.70
C ILE A 50 4.50 -7.80 0.01
N LYS A 51 4.53 -7.83 -1.33
CA LYS A 51 5.61 -8.51 -2.06
C LYS A 51 6.98 -7.90 -1.78
N CYS A 52 7.06 -6.57 -1.74
CA CYS A 52 8.30 -5.87 -1.39
C CYS A 52 8.75 -6.19 0.03
N LEU A 53 7.82 -6.26 0.98
CA LEU A 53 8.11 -6.67 2.36
C LEU A 53 8.67 -8.10 2.41
N ILE A 54 8.04 -9.05 1.72
CA ILE A 54 8.50 -10.44 1.66
C ILE A 54 9.89 -10.54 1.02
N LEU A 55 10.12 -9.84 -0.09
CA LEU A 55 11.42 -9.83 -0.75
C LEU A 55 12.52 -9.24 0.15
N MET A 56 12.20 -8.19 0.91
CA MET A 56 13.13 -7.62 1.88
C MET A 56 13.46 -8.62 2.99
N VAL A 57 12.46 -9.32 3.55
CA VAL A 57 12.67 -10.38 4.55
C VAL A 57 13.59 -11.47 4.00
N VAL A 58 13.25 -12.02 2.82
CA VAL A 58 14.03 -13.08 2.18
C VAL A 58 15.46 -12.62 1.88
N GLY A 59 15.63 -11.39 1.38
CA GLY A 59 16.95 -10.82 1.10
C GLY A 59 17.82 -10.69 2.34
N VAL A 60 17.26 -10.17 3.45
CA VAL A 60 17.97 -10.06 4.73
C VAL A 60 18.30 -11.44 5.30
N THR A 61 17.37 -12.39 5.26
CA THR A 61 17.60 -13.76 5.73
C THR A 61 18.73 -14.46 4.96
N ILE A 62 18.77 -14.30 3.64
CA ILE A 62 19.86 -14.85 2.81
C ILE A 62 21.19 -14.17 3.15
N ALA A 63 21.21 -12.85 3.30
CA ALA A 63 22.42 -12.10 3.65
C ALA A 63 23.00 -12.56 5.00
N LEU A 64 22.14 -12.79 6.00
CA LEU A 64 22.52 -13.36 7.29
C LEU A 64 23.03 -14.80 7.16
N SER A 65 22.39 -15.63 6.34
CA SER A 65 22.74 -17.06 6.21
C SER A 65 24.09 -17.30 5.52
N LEU A 66 24.58 -16.33 4.75
CA LEU A 66 25.84 -16.42 4.01
C LEU A 66 27.04 -15.85 4.78
N ASP A 67 26.85 -15.45 6.05
CA ASP A 67 27.90 -14.88 6.92
C ASP A 67 28.63 -13.68 6.26
N GLY A 68 27.94 -13.00 5.33
CA GLY A 68 28.51 -11.99 4.44
C GLY A 68 28.46 -10.57 5.00
N LEU A 69 27.99 -10.39 6.24
CA LEU A 69 27.81 -9.09 6.86
C LEU A 69 28.97 -8.83 7.82
N SER A 70 29.88 -7.94 7.40
CA SER A 70 30.84 -7.29 8.30
C SER A 70 30.09 -6.43 9.33
N ASP A 71 30.64 -6.28 10.54
CA ASP A 71 30.07 -5.44 11.62
C ASP A 71 29.82 -3.98 11.19
N ASP A 72 30.59 -3.48 10.21
CA ASP A 72 30.38 -2.13 9.65
C ASP A 72 29.18 -2.05 8.68
N ALA A 73 28.71 -3.18 8.15
CA ALA A 73 27.64 -3.26 7.15
C ALA A 73 26.24 -3.51 7.75
N THR A 74 26.17 -4.02 8.98
CA THR A 74 24.91 -4.29 9.70
C THR A 74 24.15 -3.01 10.07
N LEU A 75 24.88 -1.95 10.47
CA LEU A 75 24.29 -0.65 10.78
C LEU A 75 23.59 0.02 9.57
N PRO A 76 24.26 0.22 8.42
CA PRO A 76 23.60 0.81 7.24
C PRO A 76 22.48 -0.09 6.69
N LEU A 77 22.61 -1.43 6.78
CA LEU A 77 21.54 -2.33 6.38
C LEU A 77 20.30 -2.16 7.27
N SER A 78 20.48 -2.00 8.58
CA SER A 78 19.38 -1.76 9.53
C SER A 78 18.63 -0.46 9.23
N ILE A 79 19.35 0.61 8.91
CA ILE A 79 18.75 1.90 8.51
C ILE A 79 17.94 1.75 7.22
N LEU A 80 18.48 1.03 6.22
CA LEU A 80 17.79 0.76 4.96
C LEU A 80 16.50 -0.06 5.17
N VAL A 81 16.57 -1.13 5.96
CA VAL A 81 15.42 -1.96 6.30
C VAL A 81 14.34 -1.14 7.01
N GLY A 82 14.75 -0.28 7.95
CA GLY A 82 13.82 0.63 8.65
C GLY A 82 13.17 1.65 7.73
N ALA A 83 13.96 2.31 6.87
CA ALA A 83 13.46 3.32 5.94
C ALA A 83 12.51 2.73 4.88
N ILE A 84 12.89 1.59 4.29
CA ILE A 84 12.05 0.88 3.29
C ILE A 84 10.79 0.33 3.98
N GLY A 85 10.93 -0.27 5.16
CA GLY A 85 9.81 -0.76 5.95
C GLY A 85 8.79 0.33 6.28
N PHE A 86 9.27 1.49 6.73
CA PHE A 86 8.41 2.64 7.00
C PHE A 86 7.73 3.18 5.74
N PHE A 87 8.44 3.25 4.62
CA PHE A 87 7.86 3.67 3.34
C PHE A 87 6.75 2.71 2.87
N LEU A 88 6.98 1.40 2.96
CA LEU A 88 5.97 0.38 2.61
C LEU A 88 4.75 0.46 3.52
N TRP A 89 4.96 0.68 4.82
CA TRP A 89 3.88 0.93 5.77
C TRP A 89 3.08 2.18 5.37
N PHE A 90 3.74 3.31 5.08
CA PHE A 90 3.06 4.54 4.69
C PHE A 90 2.20 4.35 3.44
N CYS A 91 2.72 3.67 2.41
CA CYS A 91 1.96 3.33 1.20
C CYS A 91 0.75 2.42 1.50
N SER A 92 0.94 1.39 2.34
CA SER A 92 -0.12 0.47 2.72
C SER A 92 -1.20 1.14 3.58
N PHE A 93 -0.79 1.98 4.53
CA PHE A 93 -1.68 2.75 5.40
C PHE A 93 -2.51 3.74 4.60
N GLY A 94 -1.88 4.48 3.68
CA GLY A 94 -2.55 5.38 2.74
C GLY A 94 -3.61 4.65 1.93
N ALA A 95 -3.29 3.49 1.35
CA ALA A 95 -4.24 2.70 0.56
C ALA A 95 -5.46 2.23 1.38
N VAL A 96 -5.26 1.78 2.63
CA VAL A 96 -6.37 1.31 3.48
C VAL A 96 -7.25 2.48 3.97
N MET A 97 -6.64 3.63 4.31
CA MET A 97 -7.40 4.83 4.69
C MET A 97 -8.24 5.38 3.53
N ASP A 98 -7.70 5.35 2.32
CA ASP A 98 -8.39 5.79 1.10
C ASP A 98 -9.58 4.86 0.77
N ILE A 99 -9.43 3.55 0.99
CA ILE A 99 -10.56 2.60 0.88
C ILE A 99 -11.58 2.83 2.01
N ALA A 100 -11.13 3.16 3.23
CA ALA A 100 -12.02 3.40 4.35
C ALA A 100 -12.85 4.68 4.19
N SER A 101 -12.27 5.75 3.63
CA SER A 101 -12.99 7.00 3.34
C SER A 101 -14.07 6.81 2.27
N MET A 102 -13.87 5.93 1.29
CA MET A 102 -14.90 5.60 0.30
C MET A 102 -16.22 5.08 0.89
N ARG A 103 -16.24 4.60 2.14
CA ARG A 103 -17.50 4.18 2.77
C ARG A 103 -18.48 5.34 2.94
N SER A 104 -17.98 6.58 3.11
CA SER A 104 -18.83 7.77 3.26
C SER A 104 -19.37 8.26 1.93
N ASP A 105 -18.66 7.96 0.83
CA ASP A 105 -18.92 8.52 -0.49
C ASP A 105 -19.71 7.58 -1.42
N MET A 106 -20.08 6.39 -0.93
CA MET A 106 -20.97 5.45 -1.64
C MET A 106 -22.41 5.99 -1.73
N ASN A 107 -23.00 5.94 -2.92
CA ASN A 107 -24.42 6.25 -3.12
C ASN A 107 -25.36 5.18 -2.53
N ASP A 108 -26.63 5.55 -2.41
CA ASP A 108 -27.67 4.68 -1.84
C ASP A 108 -27.94 3.44 -2.70
N SER A 109 -27.74 3.52 -4.03
CA SER A 109 -27.90 2.37 -4.91
C SER A 109 -26.80 1.33 -4.71
N LEU A 110 -25.53 1.74 -4.54
CA LEU A 110 -24.40 0.88 -4.18
C LEU A 110 -24.54 0.32 -2.78
N ARG A 111 -24.91 1.13 -1.79
CA ARG A 111 -25.10 0.68 -0.40
C ARG A 111 -26.11 -0.47 -0.30
N ARG A 112 -27.13 -0.47 -1.16
CA ARG A 112 -28.15 -1.53 -1.23
C ARG A 112 -27.69 -2.80 -1.96
N THR A 113 -26.56 -2.76 -2.68
CA THR A 113 -25.97 -3.97 -3.27
C THR A 113 -25.32 -4.86 -2.22
N ALA A 114 -25.16 -6.16 -2.52
CA ALA A 114 -24.45 -7.10 -1.65
C ALA A 114 -23.00 -6.66 -1.38
N PHE A 115 -22.34 -6.03 -2.35
CA PHE A 115 -20.99 -5.48 -2.20
C PHE A 115 -20.97 -4.31 -1.20
N GLY A 116 -21.84 -3.31 -1.38
CA GLY A 116 -21.89 -2.13 -0.50
C GLY A 116 -22.31 -2.46 0.94
N SER A 117 -23.22 -3.43 1.11
CA SER A 117 -23.62 -3.94 2.44
C SER A 117 -22.45 -4.57 3.20
N GLN A 118 -21.63 -5.38 2.53
CA GLN A 118 -20.46 -6.03 3.13
C GLN A 118 -19.31 -5.03 3.34
N PHE A 119 -19.10 -4.12 2.39
CA PHE A 119 -18.10 -3.08 2.46
C PHE A 119 -18.35 -2.12 3.63
N ALA A 120 -19.61 -1.72 3.86
CA ALA A 120 -19.98 -0.87 4.99
C ALA A 120 -19.79 -1.54 6.37
N LYS A 121 -19.82 -2.88 6.42
CA LYS A 121 -19.63 -3.70 7.62
C LYS A 121 -18.18 -4.12 7.84
N ALA A 122 -17.28 -3.85 6.90
CA ALA A 122 -15.89 -4.27 7.00
C ALA A 122 -15.19 -3.58 8.19
N PRO A 123 -14.47 -4.33 9.04
CA PRO A 123 -13.75 -3.76 10.18
C PRO A 123 -12.43 -3.11 9.73
N PHE A 124 -12.52 -1.99 9.01
CA PHE A 124 -11.36 -1.20 8.56
C PHE A 124 -10.36 -0.85 9.67
N PRO A 125 -10.78 -0.49 10.90
CA PRO A 125 -9.85 -0.26 12.01
C PRO A 125 -9.00 -1.49 12.34
N ALA A 126 -9.58 -2.69 12.27
CA ALA A 126 -8.85 -3.93 12.49
C ALA A 126 -7.85 -4.21 11.34
N TYR A 127 -8.25 -3.96 10.09
CA TYR A 127 -7.34 -4.06 8.94
C TYR A 127 -6.19 -3.05 9.01
N LEU A 128 -6.44 -1.82 9.45
CA LEU A 128 -5.42 -0.80 9.67
C LEU A 128 -4.43 -1.21 10.77
N ALA A 129 -4.95 -1.70 11.90
CA ALA A 129 -4.11 -2.20 12.99
C ALA A 129 -3.25 -3.37 12.54
N LEU A 130 -3.85 -4.37 11.86
CA LEU A 130 -3.13 -5.54 11.37
C LEU A 130 -2.05 -5.18 10.35
N THR A 131 -2.39 -4.36 9.35
CA THR A 131 -1.42 -3.85 8.36
C THR A 131 -0.28 -3.10 9.02
N THR A 132 -0.59 -2.27 10.03
CA THR A 132 0.43 -1.50 10.75
C THR A 132 1.37 -2.40 11.53
N ILE A 133 0.81 -3.36 12.27
CA ILE A 133 1.59 -4.35 13.04
C ILE A 133 2.48 -5.16 12.11
N VAL A 134 1.98 -5.65 10.98
CA VAL A 134 2.78 -6.46 10.05
C VAL A 134 3.85 -5.60 9.36
N MET A 135 3.46 -4.48 8.77
CA MET A 135 4.37 -3.67 7.95
C MET A 135 5.45 -2.94 8.76
N LEU A 136 5.21 -2.60 10.03
CA LEU A 136 6.22 -2.01 10.91
C LEU A 136 6.89 -3.03 11.83
N GLY A 137 6.14 -4.04 12.29
CA GLY A 137 6.68 -5.08 13.17
C GLY A 137 7.70 -5.95 12.46
N THR A 138 7.50 -6.28 11.18
CA THR A 138 8.47 -7.08 10.41
C THR A 138 9.83 -6.38 10.26
N PRO A 139 9.92 -5.12 9.78
CA PRO A 139 11.20 -4.40 9.74
C PRO A 139 11.86 -4.24 11.11
N VAL A 140 11.10 -3.95 12.17
CA VAL A 140 11.66 -3.84 13.54
C VAL A 140 12.25 -5.17 14.00
N MET A 141 11.56 -6.28 13.75
CA MET A 141 12.08 -7.63 14.03
C MET A 141 13.38 -7.90 13.26
N LEU A 142 13.43 -7.55 11.96
CA LEU A 142 14.63 -7.74 11.15
C LEU A 142 15.80 -6.91 11.66
N ILE A 143 15.57 -5.65 12.05
CA ILE A 143 16.58 -4.78 12.65
C ILE A 143 17.09 -5.38 13.95
N TRP A 144 16.19 -5.90 14.81
CA TRP A 144 16.60 -6.55 16.04
C TRP A 144 17.50 -7.75 15.76
N MET A 145 17.13 -8.62 14.82
CA MET A 145 17.96 -9.78 14.42
C MET A 145 19.30 -9.38 13.79
N LEU A 146 19.41 -8.21 13.17
CA LEU A 146 20.65 -7.70 12.57
C LEU A 146 21.62 -7.08 13.60
N ASN A 147 21.13 -6.68 14.77
CA ASN A 147 21.92 -6.00 15.81
C ASN A 147 22.04 -6.83 17.10
N THR A 148 21.67 -8.13 17.05
CA THR A 148 21.86 -9.09 18.14
C THR A 148 23.03 -10.00 17.81
#